data_AF-A0A167XQV2-F1
#
_entry.id   AF-A0A167XQV2-F1
#
_cell.length_a   1.000
_cell.length_b   1.000
_cell.length_c   1.000
_cell.angle_alpha   90.00
_cell.angle_beta   90.00
_cell.angle_gamma   90.00
#
_symmetry.space_group_name_H-M   'P 1'
#
loop_
_entity.id
_entity.type
_entity.pdbx_description
1 polymer ?
#
loop_
_entity_poly.entity_id
_entity_poly.type
_entity_poly.pdbx_seq_one_letter_code
_entity_poly.pdbx_strand_id
1 'polypeptide(L)'
;MQTYLKSLTALHSAENQAQGSRDAGRPVRREPITTEHPLVRTNPVTGWNALLFNPGFVTQIVGVPKLESDKIIEYLTTIVTTVAETQARLRWNVNDVAMWDNRVCDHTATYGFSPHRRHAVRITPHGERPYLDPNGGSQEEAYLKAHGLKSVNKNGAGKSNYND
;
A
#
# COMPACT_ATOMS: atom_id res chain seq x y z
N MET A 1 5.33 4.90 -16.35
CA MET A 1 5.03 3.98 -15.23
C MET A 1 3.59 4.08 -14.75
N GLN A 2 3.09 5.24 -14.27
CA GLN A 2 1.75 5.35 -13.67
C GLN A 2 0.60 4.84 -14.57
N THR A 3 0.58 5.21 -15.86
CA THR A 3 -0.41 4.72 -16.83
C THR A 3 -0.36 3.20 -16.98
N TYR A 4 0.84 2.62 -16.98
CA TYR A 4 1.01 1.17 -17.07
C TYR A 4 0.48 0.46 -15.82
N LEU A 5 0.84 0.93 -14.62
CA LEU A 5 0.36 0.31 -13.39
C LEU A 5 -1.17 0.36 -13.24
N LYS A 6 -1.83 1.41 -13.76
CA LYS A 6 -3.29 1.51 -13.79
C LYS A 6 -3.96 0.42 -14.63
N SER A 7 -3.30 -0.14 -15.64
CA SER A 7 -3.88 -1.21 -16.46
C SER A 7 -3.67 -2.61 -15.88
N LEU A 8 -2.95 -2.74 -14.77
CA LEU A 8 -2.54 -4.02 -14.21
C LEU A 8 -3.46 -4.46 -13.07
N THR A 9 -3.62 -5.77 -12.94
CA THR A 9 -4.18 -6.44 -11.76
C THR A 9 -3.11 -7.31 -11.11
N ALA A 10 -3.27 -7.60 -9.81
CA ALA A 10 -2.32 -8.38 -9.02
C ALA A 10 -3.04 -9.37 -8.10
N LEU A 11 -2.45 -10.55 -7.95
CA LEU A 11 -2.87 -11.55 -6.98
C LEU A 11 -2.42 -11.14 -5.59
N HIS A 12 -3.40 -11.02 -4.69
CA HIS A 12 -3.20 -10.81 -3.27
C HIS A 12 -3.51 -12.12 -2.54
N SER A 13 -2.53 -12.66 -1.83
CA SER A 13 -2.63 -13.97 -1.18
C SER A 13 -2.24 -13.92 0.29
N ALA A 14 -3.11 -14.46 1.15
CA ALA A 14 -2.84 -14.61 2.57
C ALA A 14 -2.07 -15.89 2.94
N GLU A 15 -1.72 -16.73 1.97
CA GLU A 15 -1.09 -18.04 2.19
C GLU A 15 0.22 -17.94 2.98
N ASN A 16 1.12 -17.03 2.60
CA ASN A 16 2.40 -16.84 3.29
C ASN A 16 2.21 -16.42 4.75
N GLN A 17 1.23 -15.55 5.03
CA GLN A 17 0.92 -15.13 6.39
C GLN A 17 0.34 -16.28 7.21
N ALA A 18 -0.57 -17.07 6.64
CA ALA A 18 -1.16 -18.22 7.29
C ALA A 18 -0.09 -19.27 7.61
N GLN A 19 0.78 -19.57 6.64
CA GLN A 19 1.87 -20.51 6.82
C GLN A 19 2.85 -20.05 7.91
N GLY A 20 3.29 -18.79 7.86
CA GLY A 20 4.16 -18.24 8.90
C GLY A 20 3.53 -18.25 10.31
N SER A 21 2.21 -18.15 10.40
CA SER A 21 1.50 -18.31 11.68
C SER A 21 1.52 -19.76 12.16
N ARG A 22 1.26 -20.73 11.27
CA ARG A 22 1.33 -22.17 11.58
C ARG A 22 2.73 -22.58 12.04
N ASP A 23 3.76 -22.15 11.30
CA ASP A 23 5.16 -22.46 11.61
C ASP A 23 5.58 -21.90 12.98
N ALA A 24 5.01 -20.75 13.37
CA ALA A 24 5.23 -20.14 14.67
C ALA A 24 4.34 -20.72 15.79
N GLY A 25 3.54 -21.75 15.53
CA GLY A 25 2.59 -22.33 16.49
C GLY A 25 1.46 -21.36 16.91
N ARG A 26 1.15 -20.37 16.06
CA ARG A 26 0.13 -19.34 16.30
C ARG A 26 -1.18 -19.71 15.59
N PRO A 27 -2.34 -19.30 16.13
CA PRO A 27 -3.62 -19.60 15.51
C PRO A 27 -3.79 -18.84 14.18
N VAL A 28 -4.22 -19.57 13.14
CA VAL A 28 -4.74 -18.99 11.90
C VAL A 28 -6.20 -18.64 12.14
N ARG A 29 -6.51 -17.34 12.22
CA ARG A 29 -7.87 -16.87 12.59
C ARG A 29 -8.91 -17.02 11.48
N ARG A 30 -8.46 -17.13 10.23
CA ARG A 30 -9.29 -17.30 9.03
C ARG A 30 -8.46 -18.04 7.98
N GLU A 31 -9.08 -18.99 7.29
CA GLU A 31 -8.40 -19.68 6.19
C GLU A 31 -7.92 -18.68 5.12
N PRO A 32 -6.71 -18.88 4.59
CA PRO A 32 -6.15 -17.98 3.61
C PRO A 32 -6.98 -17.99 2.33
N ILE A 33 -7.01 -16.84 1.66
CA ILE A 33 -7.63 -16.68 0.35
C ILE A 33 -6.63 -16.00 -0.58
N THR A 34 -6.78 -16.28 -1.87
CA THR A 34 -6.12 -15.55 -2.94
C THR A 34 -7.17 -14.83 -3.77
N THR A 35 -6.96 -13.55 -4.06
CA THR A 35 -7.91 -12.74 -4.83
C THR A 35 -7.16 -11.81 -5.78
N GLU A 36 -7.69 -11.68 -6.99
CA GLU A 36 -7.19 -10.72 -7.97
C GLU A 36 -7.80 -9.34 -7.72
N HIS A 37 -6.96 -8.32 -7.63
CA HIS A 37 -7.36 -6.93 -7.42
C HIS A 37 -6.66 -6.01 -8.42
N PRO A 38 -7.24 -4.83 -8.75
CA PRO A 38 -6.52 -3.84 -9.53
C PRO A 38 -5.30 -3.34 -8.75
N LEU A 39 -4.15 -3.21 -9.42
CA LEU A 39 -2.90 -2.76 -8.79
C LEU A 39 -2.98 -1.29 -8.36
N VAL A 40 -3.81 -0.51 -9.05
CA VAL A 40 -4.21 0.83 -8.65
C VAL A 40 -5.71 0.81 -8.41
N ARG A 41 -6.14 1.27 -7.24
CA ARG A 41 -7.56 1.38 -6.88
C ARG A 41 -7.99 2.84 -6.76
N THR A 42 -9.28 3.11 -6.83
CA THR A 42 -9.88 4.42 -6.52
C THR A 42 -10.51 4.38 -5.14
N ASN A 43 -10.24 5.37 -4.29
CA ASN A 43 -10.94 5.56 -3.02
C ASN A 43 -12.38 6.05 -3.30
N PRO A 44 -13.44 5.32 -2.88
CA PRO A 44 -14.82 5.65 -3.23
C PRO A 44 -15.32 6.96 -2.61
N VAL A 45 -14.64 7.47 -1.58
CA VAL A 45 -15.03 8.71 -0.90
C VAL A 45 -14.35 9.91 -1.55
N THR A 46 -13.05 9.81 -1.85
CA THR A 46 -12.27 10.95 -2.35
C THR A 46 -12.17 11.00 -3.88
N GLY A 47 -12.43 9.89 -4.58
CA GLY A 47 -12.17 9.74 -6.01
C GLY A 47 -10.69 9.67 -6.37
N TRP A 48 -9.80 9.60 -5.38
CA TRP A 48 -8.36 9.55 -5.61
C TRP A 48 -7.87 8.13 -5.83
N ASN A 49 -6.95 7.99 -6.77
CA ASN A 49 -6.25 6.75 -7.03
C ASN A 49 -5.12 6.54 -6.03
N ALA A 50 -5.00 5.30 -5.57
CA ALA A 50 -3.95 4.84 -4.68
C ALA A 50 -3.40 3.50 -5.17
N LEU A 51 -2.13 3.24 -4.89
CA LEU A 51 -1.53 1.94 -5.13
C LEU A 51 -2.14 0.91 -4.15
N LEU A 52 -2.75 -0.15 -4.69
CA LEU A 52 -3.22 -1.28 -3.89
C LEU A 52 -2.15 -2.36 -3.92
N PHE A 53 -1.10 -2.13 -3.14
CA PHE A 53 0.06 -2.99 -3.13
C PHE A 53 0.57 -3.10 -1.71
N ASN A 54 0.59 -4.32 -1.18
CA ASN A 54 1.23 -4.64 0.08
C ASN A 54 2.29 -5.72 -0.18
N PRO A 55 3.58 -5.48 0.11
CA PRO A 55 4.66 -6.44 -0.17
C PRO A 55 4.47 -7.81 0.50
N GLY A 56 3.72 -7.87 1.60
CA GLY A 56 3.44 -9.11 2.33
C GLY A 56 2.32 -9.97 1.71
N PHE A 57 1.57 -9.44 0.74
CA PHE A 57 0.41 -10.12 0.16
C PHE A 57 0.42 -10.18 -1.37
N VAL A 58 1.05 -9.25 -2.06
CA VAL A 58 1.12 -9.27 -3.53
C VAL A 58 2.14 -10.30 -3.99
N THR A 59 1.68 -11.34 -4.69
CA THR A 59 2.53 -12.45 -5.13
C THR A 59 2.83 -12.46 -6.63
N GLN A 60 1.96 -11.86 -7.44
CA GLN A 60 2.08 -11.88 -8.89
C GLN A 60 1.25 -10.75 -9.52
N ILE A 61 1.75 -10.18 -10.63
CA ILE A 61 0.98 -9.32 -11.53
C ILE A 61 0.40 -10.19 -12.65
N VAL A 62 -0.93 -10.12 -12.83
CA VAL A 62 -1.65 -10.97 -13.78
C VAL A 62 -1.41 -10.49 -15.20
N GLY A 63 -1.22 -11.43 -16.13
CA GLY A 63 -0.97 -11.14 -17.55
C GLY A 63 0.43 -10.62 -17.87
N VAL A 64 1.32 -10.49 -16.88
CA VAL A 64 2.70 -10.03 -17.05
C VAL A 64 3.67 -11.21 -16.89
N PRO A 65 4.68 -11.36 -17.77
CA PRO A 65 5.69 -12.42 -17.62
C PRO A 65 6.36 -12.38 -16.25
N LYS A 66 6.65 -13.56 -15.68
CA LYS A 66 7.16 -13.67 -14.30
C LYS A 66 8.36 -12.76 -14.02
N LEU A 67 9.35 -12.73 -14.92
CA LEU A 67 10.54 -11.90 -14.74
C LEU A 67 10.19 -10.41 -14.62
N GLU A 68 9.28 -9.92 -15.44
CA GLU A 68 8.82 -8.53 -15.40
C GLU A 68 7.97 -8.27 -14.16
N SER A 69 7.06 -9.18 -13.82
CA SER A 69 6.24 -9.11 -12.61
C SER A 69 7.11 -8.99 -11.37
N ASP A 70 8.11 -9.86 -11.22
CA ASP A 70 9.02 -9.86 -10.07
C ASP A 70 9.76 -8.52 -9.96
N LYS A 71 10.18 -7.93 -11.09
CA LYS A 71 10.87 -6.63 -11.10
C LYS A 71 9.97 -5.46 -10.78
N ILE A 72 8.71 -5.47 -11.21
CA ILE A 72 7.74 -4.44 -10.83
C ILE A 72 7.44 -4.55 -9.32
N ILE A 73 7.23 -5.75 -8.79
CA ILE A 73 6.99 -5.98 -7.36
C ILE A 73 8.21 -5.52 -6.53
N GLU A 74 9.43 -5.87 -6.94
CA GLU A 74 10.67 -5.41 -6.29
C GLU A 74 10.77 -3.88 -6.27
N TYR A 75 10.49 -3.23 -7.41
CA TYR A 75 10.52 -1.79 -7.54
C TYR A 75 9.48 -1.11 -6.63
N LEU A 76 8.22 -1.58 -6.65
CA LEU A 76 7.15 -1.04 -5.81
C LEU A 76 7.43 -1.26 -4.33
N THR A 77 7.95 -2.44 -3.97
CA THR A 77 8.40 -2.75 -2.60
C THR A 77 9.45 -1.76 -2.13
N THR A 78 10.44 -1.46 -2.96
CA THR A 78 11.48 -0.47 -2.65
C THR A 78 10.84 0.89 -2.35
N ILE A 79 9.97 1.39 -3.24
CA ILE A 79 9.30 2.69 -3.03
C ILE A 79 8.52 2.73 -1.71
N VAL A 80 7.64 1.75 -1.45
CA VAL A 80 6.78 1.79 -0.26
C VAL A 80 7.56 1.62 1.04
N THR A 81 8.74 1.00 1.00
CA THR A 81 9.54 0.71 2.20
C THR A 81 10.65 1.72 2.47
N THR A 82 11.18 2.43 1.46
CA THR A 82 12.36 3.29 1.62
C THR A 82 12.10 4.79 1.49
N VAL A 83 10.97 5.22 0.91
CA VAL A 83 10.65 6.64 0.75
C VAL A 83 10.16 7.21 2.08
N ALA A 84 10.98 8.02 2.75
CA ALA A 84 10.67 8.51 4.08
C ALA A 84 9.53 9.54 4.09
N GLU A 85 9.38 10.29 3.00
CA GLU A 85 8.37 11.34 2.79
C GLU A 85 6.94 10.78 2.77
N THR A 86 6.78 9.49 2.51
CA THR A 86 5.48 8.79 2.51
C THR A 86 5.20 8.04 3.81
N GLN A 87 6.11 8.13 4.79
CA GLN A 87 6.03 7.37 6.04
C GLN A 87 5.76 8.27 7.24
N ALA A 88 4.90 7.77 8.13
CA ALA A 88 4.73 8.31 9.47
C ALA A 88 5.09 7.24 10.49
N ARG A 89 5.93 7.58 11.47
CA ARG A 89 6.33 6.67 12.55
C ARG A 89 5.76 7.13 13.89
N LEU A 90 4.85 6.33 14.44
CA LEU A 90 4.23 6.60 15.73
C LEU A 90 5.01 5.91 16.87
N ARG A 91 5.44 6.70 17.86
CA ARG A 91 5.89 6.19 19.15
C ARG A 91 4.70 6.17 20.12
N TRP A 92 4.25 4.96 20.45
CA TRP A 92 3.08 4.74 21.31
C TRP A 92 3.34 5.13 22.77
N ASN A 93 2.37 5.82 23.37
CA ASN A 93 2.19 6.02 24.81
C ASN A 93 0.92 5.34 25.30
N VAL A 94 0.72 5.35 26.63
CA VAL A 94 -0.49 4.85 27.26
C VAL A 94 -1.70 5.65 26.75
N ASN A 95 -2.75 4.95 26.34
CA ASN A 95 -4.00 5.49 25.81
C ASN A 95 -3.94 6.15 24.42
N ASP A 96 -2.80 6.09 23.73
CA ASP A 96 -2.74 6.57 22.34
C ASP A 96 -3.65 5.72 21.44
N VAL A 97 -4.32 6.39 20.51
CA VAL A 97 -5.16 5.78 19.48
C VAL A 97 -4.66 6.25 18.12
N ALA A 98 -4.43 5.30 17.21
CA ALA A 98 -4.16 5.60 15.81
C ALA A 98 -5.33 5.11 14.96
N MET A 99 -5.72 5.94 14.00
CA MET A 99 -6.66 5.58 12.95
C MET A 99 -5.99 5.81 11.60
N TRP A 100 -6.17 4.87 10.69
CA TRP A 100 -5.63 4.97 9.34
C TRP A 100 -6.62 4.40 8.33
N ASP A 101 -6.58 4.91 7.11
CA ASP A 101 -7.40 4.43 6.01
C ASP A 101 -6.66 3.30 5.26
N ASN A 102 -7.01 2.05 5.54
CA ASN A 102 -6.42 0.86 4.91
C ASN A 102 -6.56 0.84 3.37
N ARG A 103 -7.36 1.73 2.77
CA ARG A 103 -7.52 1.84 1.32
C ARG A 103 -6.36 2.58 0.65
N VAL A 104 -5.56 3.32 1.41
CA VAL A 104 -4.50 4.21 0.88
C VAL A 104 -3.18 4.11 1.63
N CYS A 105 -3.06 3.24 2.64
CA CYS A 105 -1.82 3.08 3.39
C CYS A 105 -1.49 1.63 3.71
N ASP A 106 -0.20 1.34 3.72
CA ASP A 106 0.37 0.17 4.38
C ASP A 106 0.83 0.51 5.81
N HIS A 107 1.02 -0.52 6.62
CA HIS A 107 1.59 -0.38 7.95
C HIS A 107 2.45 -1.59 8.31
N THR A 108 3.45 -1.37 9.16
CA THR A 108 4.30 -2.42 9.69
C THR A 108 4.49 -2.29 11.19
N ALA A 109 4.60 -3.43 11.87
CA ALA A 109 4.99 -3.47 13.27
C ALA A 109 6.52 -3.48 13.40
N THR A 110 7.05 -2.64 14.28
CA THR A 110 8.47 -2.70 14.65
C THR A 110 8.69 -3.71 15.78
N TYR A 111 9.71 -4.56 15.68
CA TYR A 111 9.98 -5.64 16.65
C TYR A 111 11.04 -5.30 17.71
N GLY A 112 11.47 -4.04 17.82
CA GLY A 112 12.51 -3.59 18.75
C GLY A 112 12.10 -3.48 20.22
N PHE A 113 11.06 -4.20 20.66
CA PHE A 113 10.53 -4.13 22.02
C PHE A 113 10.86 -5.35 22.89
N SER A 114 11.47 -6.39 22.32
CA SER A 114 11.92 -7.57 23.09
C SER A 114 12.89 -7.15 24.21
N PRO A 115 12.79 -7.69 25.43
CA PRO A 115 11.90 -8.77 25.89
C PRO A 115 10.54 -8.28 26.46
N HIS A 116 10.22 -7.00 26.34
CA HIS A 116 9.02 -6.41 26.92
C HIS A 116 7.74 -6.86 26.19
N ARG A 117 6.61 -6.78 26.89
CA ARG A 117 5.29 -7.07 26.30
C ARG A 117 4.73 -5.83 25.60
N ARG A 118 4.25 -5.99 24.37
CA ARG A 118 3.43 -5.01 23.64
C ARG A 118 2.04 -5.57 23.41
N HIS A 119 1.00 -4.83 23.79
CA HIS A 119 -0.39 -5.23 23.63
C HIS A 119 -1.22 -4.06 23.10
N ALA A 120 -2.08 -4.33 22.11
CA ALA A 120 -3.00 -3.36 21.54
C ALA A 120 -4.29 -4.09 21.10
N VAL A 121 -5.40 -3.36 21.09
CA VAL A 121 -6.67 -3.84 20.55
C VAL A 121 -6.91 -3.13 19.22
N ARG A 122 -7.41 -3.86 18.22
CA ARG A 122 -7.70 -3.32 16.90
C ARG A 122 -9.15 -3.61 16.53
N ILE A 123 -9.83 -2.59 16.03
CA ILE A 123 -11.13 -2.70 15.38
C ILE A 123 -10.92 -2.36 13.91
N THR A 124 -11.52 -3.14 13.01
CA THR A 124 -11.43 -2.92 11.56
C THR A 124 -12.85 -2.89 11.00
N PRO A 125 -13.32 -1.77 10.42
CA PRO A 125 -14.62 -1.71 9.77
C PRO A 125 -14.63 -2.54 8.48
N HIS A 126 -15.81 -2.93 8.02
CA HIS A 126 -15.96 -3.58 6.73
C HIS A 126 -15.65 -2.58 5.60
N GLY A 127 -14.89 -3.02 4.59
CA GLY A 127 -14.55 -2.23 3.41
C GLY A 127 -15.31 -2.68 2.17
N GLU A 128 -15.32 -1.83 1.15
CA GLU A 128 -15.83 -2.16 -0.18
C GLU A 128 -14.88 -3.06 -0.99
N ARG A 129 -15.39 -3.68 -2.05
CA ARG A 129 -14.53 -4.35 -3.03
C ARG A 129 -13.70 -3.31 -3.80
N PRO A 130 -12.37 -3.46 -3.91
CA PRO A 130 -11.54 -2.53 -4.68
C PRO A 130 -11.93 -2.49 -6.15
N TYR A 131 -11.91 -1.29 -6.73
CA TYR A 131 -12.12 -1.03 -8.15
C TYR A 131 -11.23 0.13 -8.60
N LEU A 132 -11.04 0.27 -9.91
CA LEU A 132 -10.40 1.42 -10.53
C LEU A 132 -11.45 2.20 -11.33
N ASP A 133 -11.66 3.46 -11.01
CA ASP A 133 -12.41 4.41 -11.82
C ASP A 133 -11.49 4.98 -12.91
N PRO A 134 -11.83 4.83 -14.20
CA PRO A 134 -11.08 5.46 -15.30
C PRO A 134 -10.92 6.98 -15.16
N ASN A 135 -11.86 7.63 -14.48
CA ASN A 135 -11.85 9.08 -14.24
C ASN A 135 -11.19 9.47 -12.91
N GLY A 136 -10.68 8.50 -12.14
CA GLY A 136 -10.01 8.75 -10.88
C GLY A 136 -8.74 9.60 -11.06
N GLY A 137 -8.61 10.65 -10.25
CA GLY A 137 -7.45 11.55 -10.21
C GLY A 137 -6.47 11.18 -9.08
N SER A 138 -5.41 11.97 -8.89
CA SER A 138 -4.58 11.90 -7.69
C SER A 138 -4.94 12.98 -6.66
N GLN A 139 -4.53 12.77 -5.40
CA GLN A 139 -4.63 13.80 -4.37
C GLN A 139 -3.88 15.09 -4.76
N GLU A 140 -2.70 14.94 -5.35
CA GLU A 140 -1.89 16.05 -5.85
C GLU A 140 -2.65 16.85 -6.93
N GLU A 141 -3.28 16.18 -7.90
CA GLU A 141 -4.06 16.85 -8.95
C GLU A 141 -5.23 17.64 -8.36
N ALA A 142 -5.93 17.06 -7.37
CA ALA A 142 -6.98 17.74 -6.64
C ALA A 142 -6.45 18.97 -5.87
N TYR A 143 -5.29 18.85 -5.21
CA TYR A 143 -4.64 19.93 -4.48
C TYR A 143 -4.21 21.08 -5.41
N LEU A 144 -3.49 20.76 -6.48
CA LEU A 144 -3.01 21.76 -7.45
C LEU A 144 -4.19 22.52 -8.07
N LYS A 145 -5.26 21.82 -8.44
CA LYS A 145 -6.49 22.44 -8.96
C LYS A 145 -7.14 23.37 -7.94
N ALA A 146 -7.24 22.95 -6.68
CA ALA A 146 -7.85 23.76 -5.61
C ALA A 146 -7.06 25.05 -5.33
N HIS A 147 -5.74 25.04 -5.56
CA HIS A 147 -4.85 26.16 -5.29
C HIS A 147 -4.40 26.94 -6.54
N GLY A 148 -4.91 26.60 -7.73
CA GLY A 148 -4.51 27.26 -8.99
C GLY A 148 -3.04 27.04 -9.36
N LEU A 149 -2.42 25.97 -8.87
CA LEU A 149 -1.02 25.64 -9.11
C LEU A 149 -0.87 24.82 -10.40
N LYS A 150 0.28 24.95 -11.07
CA LYS A 150 0.58 24.20 -12.29
C LYS A 150 0.99 22.76 -11.95
N SER A 151 0.60 21.80 -12.80
CA SER A 151 1.10 20.43 -12.70
C SER A 151 2.60 20.39 -12.95
N VAL A 152 3.31 19.67 -12.09
CA VAL A 152 4.70 19.30 -12.35
C VAL A 152 4.75 18.10 -13.30
N ASN A 153 5.83 18.04 -14.07
CA ASN A 153 6.10 16.91 -14.93
C ASN A 153 6.46 15.68 -14.08
N LYS A 154 5.69 14.59 -14.21
CA LYS A 154 5.85 13.32 -13.47
C LYS A 154 6.76 12.29 -14.17
N ASN A 155 7.48 12.67 -15.22
CA ASN A 155 8.36 11.78 -15.98
C ASN A 155 9.80 11.71 -15.44
N GLY A 156 10.09 12.41 -14.33
CA GLY A 156 11.42 12.41 -13.71
C GLY A 156 12.50 13.20 -14.46
N ALA A 157 12.17 13.93 -15.54
CA ALA A 157 13.11 14.76 -16.27
C ALA A 157 13.42 16.11 -15.60
N GLY A 158 12.83 16.38 -14.43
CA GLY A 158 13.20 17.52 -13.62
C GLY A 158 14.61 17.33 -13.06
N LYS A 159 15.50 18.29 -13.30
CA LYS A 159 16.74 18.39 -12.52
C LYS A 159 16.34 18.82 -11.10
N SER A 160 16.18 17.86 -10.20
CA SER A 160 16.15 18.13 -8.77
C SER A 160 17.53 18.68 -8.40
N ASN A 161 17.56 19.85 -7.76
CA ASN A 161 18.76 20.28 -7.07
C ASN A 161 18.82 19.58 -5.70
N TYR A 162 20.00 19.48 -5.10
CA TYR A 162 20.21 18.78 -3.82
C TYR A 162 19.32 19.30 -2.66
N ASN A 163 18.76 20.50 -2.80
CA ASN A 163 17.88 21.17 -1.83
C ASN A 163 16.40 21.19 -2.25
N ASP A 164 16.02 20.52 -3.34
CA ASP A 164 14.61 20.32 -3.74
C ASP A 164 14.02 19.04 -3.15
#